data_AF-A0A1T2L6J6-F1
#
_entry.id   AF-A0A1T2L6J6-F1
#
_cell.length_a   1.000
_cell.length_b   1.000
_cell.length_c   1.000
_cell.angle_alpha   90.00
_cell.angle_beta   90.00
_cell.angle_gamma   90.00
#
_symmetry.space_group_name_H-M   'P 1'
#
loop_
_entity.id
_entity.type
_entity.pdbx_description
1 polymer ?
#
loop_
_entity_poly.entity_id
_entity_poly.type
_entity_poly.pdbx_seq_one_letter_code
_entity_poly.pdbx_strand_id
1 'polypeptide(L)' 'MMHDETSVSVTLYVGVPHQCSYLDDETTTLHIIDPQFSMNSAFYGGLLAQGFRRSGACR' A
#
# COMPACT_ATOMS: atom_id res chain seq x y z
N MET A 1 5.66 14.50 -27.20
CA MET A 1 7.07 14.06 -27.06
C MET A 1 7.14 13.24 -25.79
N MET A 2 7.53 11.97 -25.95
CA MET A 2 7.78 10.90 -24.96
C MET A 2 7.09 11.00 -23.59
N HIS A 3 5.99 10.25 -23.41
CA HIS A 3 5.67 9.72 -22.08
C HIS A 3 6.75 8.70 -21.74
N ASP A 4 7.65 9.06 -20.85
CA ASP A 4 8.54 8.09 -20.22
C ASP A 4 7.69 7.25 -19.26
N GLU A 5 7.13 6.14 -19.75
CA GLU A 5 6.52 5.11 -18.91
C GLU A 5 7.61 4.31 -18.19
N THR A 6 8.38 4.98 -17.33
CA THR A 6 9.23 4.27 -16.39
C THR A 6 8.33 3.72 -15.28
N SER A 7 7.79 2.52 -15.50
CA SER A 7 7.07 1.75 -14.49
C SER A 7 8.04 1.27 -13.41
N VAL A 8 7.74 1.58 -12.15
CA VAL A 8 8.51 1.15 -10.99
C VAL A 8 7.72 0.08 -10.25
N SER A 9 8.33 -1.10 -10.07
CA SER A 9 7.77 -2.16 -9.24
C SER A 9 8.22 -2.01 -7.80
N VAL A 10 7.32 -2.31 -6.87
CA VAL A 10 7.60 -2.33 -5.43
C VAL A 10 7.20 -3.68 -4.86
N THR A 11 8.06 -4.27 -4.03
CA THR A 11 7.75 -5.49 -3.30
C THR A 11 6.89 -5.16 -2.09
N LEU A 12 5.85 -5.96 -1.88
CA LEU A 12 4.94 -5.85 -0.75
C LEU A 12 5.03 -7.11 0.10
N TYR A 13 5.26 -6.92 1.39
CA TYR A 13 5.10 -7.97 2.38
C TYR A 13 3.64 -8.03 2.82
N VAL A 14 3.11 -9.24 2.96
CA VAL A 14 1.73 -9.47 3.42
C VAL A 14 1.79 -9.93 4.87
N GLY A 15 1.08 -9.21 5.73
CA GLY A 15 0.91 -9.57 7.14
C GLY A 15 -0.02 -10.76 7.32
N VAL A 16 -0.07 -11.28 8.55
CA VAL A 16 -0.98 -12.38 8.90
C VAL A 16 -2.43 -11.92 8.78
N PRO A 17 -3.33 -12.73 8.19
CA PRO A 17 -4.77 -12.44 8.18
C PRO A 17 -5.33 -12.28 9.60
N HIS A 18 -6.19 -11.28 9.79
CA HIS A 18 -6.85 -11.00 11.06
C HIS A 18 -8.26 -10.45 10.82
N GLN A 19 -9.10 -10.46 11.85
CA GLN A 19 -10.46 -9.93 11.74
C GLN A 19 -10.43 -8.46 11.31
N CYS A 20 -11.25 -8.10 10.32
CA CYS A 20 -11.39 -6.73 9.88
C CYS A 20 -12.03 -5.89 10.98
N SER A 21 -11.39 -4.78 11.34
CA SER A 21 -11.88 -3.89 12.41
C SER A 21 -13.11 -3.07 12.03
N TYR A 22 -13.49 -3.05 10.74
CA TYR A 22 -14.60 -2.22 10.23
C TYR A 22 -15.77 -3.05 9.69
N LEU A 23 -15.56 -4.34 9.45
CA LEU A 23 -16.52 -5.24 8.83
C LEU A 23 -16.46 -6.55 9.62
N ASP A 24 -17.46 -6.76 10.47
CA ASP A 24 -17.45 -7.83 11.48
C ASP A 24 -17.34 -9.23 10.89
N ASP A 25 -17.72 -9.43 9.63
CA ASP A 25 -17.70 -10.73 8.95
C ASP A 25 -16.56 -10.87 7.93
N GLU A 26 -15.64 -9.91 7.88
CA GLU A 26 -14.54 -9.90 6.91
C GLU A 26 -13.18 -10.13 7.58
N THR A 27 -12.27 -10.77 6.85
CA THR A 27 -10.86 -10.89 7.23
C THR A 27 -10.03 -9.89 6.42
N THR A 28 -9.05 -9.26 7.06
CA THR A 28 -8.13 -8.31 6.43
C THR A 28 -6.67 -8.74 6.57
N THR A 29 -5.84 -8.29 5.64
CA THR A 29 -4.39 -8.44 5.67
C THR A 29 -3.74 -7.08 5.45
N LEU A 30 -2.62 -6.86 6.13
CA LEU A 30 -1.82 -5.64 5.93
C LEU A 30 -0.84 -5.86 4.79
N HIS A 31 -0.78 -4.91 3.87
CA HIS A 31 0.31 -4.81 2.89
C HIS A 31 1.34 -3.81 3.38
N ILE A 32 2.58 -4.25 3.50
CA ILE A 32 3.70 -3.46 4.02
C ILE A 32 4.71 -3.31 2.88
N ILE A 33 5.05 -2.07 2.57
CA ILE A 33 6.07 -1.76 1.57
C ILE A 33 7.43 -2.14 2.15
N ASP A 34 8.31 -2.71 1.32
CA ASP A 34 9.69 -2.99 1.72
C ASP A 34 10.33 -1.76 2.40
N PRO A 35 10.74 -1.85 3.68
CA PRO A 35 11.36 -0.73 4.39
C PRO A 35 12.62 -0.18 3.72
N GLN A 36 13.29 -0.98 2.88
CA GLN A 36 14.47 -0.55 2.12
C GLN A 36 14.09 0.24 0.86
N PHE A 37 12.82 0.23 0.45
CA PHE A 37 12.34 1.03 -0.67
C PHE A 37 12.28 2.52 -0.29
N SER A 38 13.02 3.35 -1.04
CA SER A 38 13.05 4.79 -0.82
C SER A 38 11.75 5.45 -1.29
N MET A 39 10.82 5.64 -0.36
CA MET A 39 9.52 6.26 -0.62
C MET A 39 9.66 7.75 -0.91
N ASN A 40 8.99 8.23 -1.96
CA ASN A 40 8.83 9.67 -2.25
C ASN A 40 7.37 9.99 -2.57
N SER A 41 7.06 11.27 -2.74
CA SER A 41 5.69 11.74 -3.00
C SER A 41 5.10 11.22 -4.32
N ALA A 42 5.92 11.05 -5.36
CA ALA A 42 5.47 10.54 -6.65
C ALA A 42 5.05 9.06 -6.55
N PHE A 43 5.89 8.23 -5.92
CA PHE A 43 5.57 6.81 -5.68
C PHE A 43 4.36 6.65 -4.76
N TYR A 44 4.30 7.43 -3.69
CA TYR A 44 3.15 7.43 -2.79
C TYR A 44 1.85 7.83 -3.52
N GLY A 45 1.89 8.86 -4.37
CA GLY A 45 0.74 9.26 -5.20
C GLY A 45 0.28 8.16 -6.14
N GLY A 46 1.22 7.45 -6.77
CA GLY A 46 0.93 6.27 -7.61
C GLY A 46 0.26 5.13 -6.82
N LEU A 47 0.70 4.88 -5.59
CA LEU A 47 0.09 3.87 -4.72
C LEU A 47 -1.33 4.27 -4.29
N LEU A 48 -1.55 5.55 -3.97
CA LEU A 48 -2.90 6.05 -3.65
C LEU A 48 -3.87 5.88 -4.82
N ALA A 49 -3.41 6.16 -6.05
CA ALA A 49 -4.20 5.97 -7.27
C ALA A 49 -4.56 4.48 -7.50
N GLN A 50 -3.72 3.55 -7.02
CA GLN A 50 -3.96 2.10 -7.05
C GLN A 50 -4.79 1.58 -5.87
N GLY A 51 -5.27 2.46 -4.99
CA GLY A 51 -6.15 2.07 -3.87
C GLY A 51 -5.42 1.77 -2.55
N PHE A 52 -4.10 1.96 -2.46
CA PHE A 52 -3.40 1.85 -1.17
C PHE A 52 -3.93 2.90 -0.21
N ARG A 53 -4.18 2.50 1.03
CA ARG A 53 -4.56 3.39 2.12
C ARG A 53 -3.65 3.10 3.30
N ARG A 54 -3.23 4.15 4.01
CA ARG A 54 -2.56 3.98 5.29
C ARG A 54 -3.56 3.43 6.29
N SER A 55 -3.12 2.57 7.21
CA SER A 55 -3.86 2.37 8.45
C SER A 55 -4.09 3.76 9.05
N GLY A 56 -5.36 4.13 9.23
CA GLY A 56 -5.71 5.36 9.94
C GLY A 56 -5.05 5.34 11.33
N ALA A 57 -4.84 6.50 11.93
CA ALA A 57 -4.42 6.53 13.33
C ALA A 57 -5.48 5.80 14.16
N CYS A 58 -5.14 4.61 14.67
CA CYS A 58 -5.87 3.99 15.78
C CYS A 58 -5.87 5.02 16.90
N ARG A 59 -7.05 5.56 17.21
CA ARG A 59 -7.26 6.33 18.43
C ARG A 59 -7.65 5.38 19.54
#